data_AF-A0A537D807-F1
#
_entry.id   AF-A0A537D807-F1
#
_cell.length_a   1.000
_cell.length_b   1.000
_cell.length_c   1.000
_cell.angle_alpha   90.00
_cell.angle_beta   90.00
_cell.angle_gamma   90.00
#
_symmetry.space_group_name_H-M   'P 1'
#
loop_
_entity.id
_entity.type
_entity.pdbx_description
1 polymer ?
#
loop_
_entity_poly.entity_id
_entity_poly.type
_entity_poly.pdbx_seq_one_letter_code
_entity_poly.pdbx_strand_id
1 'polypeptide(L)' 'MFRGVTHLALDNKGRLAIPARHREGLARQAEGRLVLTADPGHCLLLYPLLAWEPIEQRLMALSSFNEKIR' A
#
# COMPACT_ATOMS: atom_id res chain seq x y z
N MET A 1 -0.36 -1.93 -14.59
CA MET A 1 0.96 -2.02 -13.95
C MET A 1 1.32 -0.68 -13.33
N PHE A 2 1.57 -0.62 -12.02
CA PHE A 2 1.98 0.61 -11.35
C PHE A 2 3.50 0.78 -11.46
N ARG A 3 3.95 1.78 -12.21
CA ARG A 3 5.39 2.05 -12.42
C ARG A 3 5.67 3.54 -12.59
N GLY A 4 6.95 3.88 -12.41
CA GLY A 4 7.49 5.23 -12.58
C GLY A 4 7.42 6.07 -11.30
N VAL A 5 8.22 7.14 -11.28
CA VAL A 5 8.34 8.06 -10.15
C VAL A 5 7.47 9.29 -10.40
N THR A 6 6.87 9.85 -9.35
CA THR A 6 6.12 11.11 -9.43
C THR A 6 6.29 11.88 -8.14
N HIS A 7 6.69 13.14 -8.26
CA HIS A 7 6.74 14.05 -7.13
C HIS A 7 5.32 14.53 -6.81
N LEU A 8 4.93 14.39 -5.55
CA LEU A 8 3.64 14.80 -5.02
C LEU A 8 3.88 15.67 -3.79
N ALA A 9 3.07 16.72 -3.64
CA ALA A 9 3.01 17.49 -2.41
C ALA A 9 1.87 16.95 -1.52
N LEU A 10 2.07 17.04 -0.22
CA LEU A 10 0.98 16.88 0.75
C LEU A 10 0.25 18.20 0.91
N ASP A 11 -1.07 18.15 1.00
CA ASP A 11 -1.85 19.31 1.41
C ASP A 11 -1.77 19.54 2.93
N ASN A 12 -2.38 20.63 3.39
CA ASN A 12 -2.41 21.01 4.81
C ASN A 12 -3.16 20.02 5.73
N LYS A 13 -3.83 19.01 5.16
CA LYS A 13 -4.51 17.94 5.89
C LYS A 13 -3.78 16.60 5.77
N GLY A 14 -2.56 16.60 5.22
CA GLY A 14 -1.76 15.40 5.03
C GLY A 14 -2.29 14.47 3.93
N ARG A 15 -3.10 14.99 2.99
CA ARG A 15 -3.59 14.22 1.84
C ARG A 15 -2.65 14.40 0.66
N LEU A 16 -2.52 13.35 -0.15
CA LEU A 16 -1.89 13.39 -1.47
C LEU A 16 -2.92 13.08 -2.55
N ALA A 17 -2.73 13.66 -3.73
CA ALA A 17 -3.53 13.32 -4.90
C ALA A 17 -2.93 12.11 -5.62
N ILE A 18 -3.74 11.07 -5.84
CA ILE A 18 -3.32 9.93 -6.67
C ILE A 18 -3.11 10.41 -8.11
N PRO A 19 -1.94 10.15 -8.73
CA PRO A 19 -1.68 10.50 -10.13
C PRO A 19 -2.71 9.90 -11.08
N ALA A 20 -3.18 10.68 -12.06
CA ALA A 20 -4.28 10.30 -12.96
C ALA A 20 -4.07 8.92 -13.62
N ARG A 21 -2.84 8.61 -14.05
CA ARG A 21 -2.47 7.34 -14.69
C ARG A 21 -2.72 6.09 -13.85
N HIS A 22 -2.83 6.23 -12.52
CA HIS A 22 -3.02 5.12 -11.59
C HIS A 22 -4.47 4.98 -11.11
N ARG A 23 -5.29 6.04 -11.24
CA ARG A 23 -6.64 6.09 -10.65
C ARG A 23 -7.55 4.98 -11.16
N GLU A 24 -7.60 4.78 -12.46
CA GLU A 24 -8.48 3.78 -13.07
C GLU A 24 -8.08 2.35 -12.67
N GLY A 25 -6.77 2.08 -12.63
CA GLY A 25 -6.26 0.78 -12.19
C GLY A 25 -6.59 0.48 -10.73
N LEU A 26 -6.42 1.46 -9.84
CA LEU A 26 -6.75 1.33 -8.43
C LEU A 26 -8.27 1.20 -8.19
N ALA A 27 -9.08 1.93 -8.94
CA ALA A 27 -10.53 1.81 -8.89
C ALA A 27 -11.00 0.41 -9.31
N ARG A 28 -10.42 -0.16 -10.37
CA ARG A 28 -10.80 -1.47 -10.90
C ARG A 28 -10.37 -2.66 -10.02
N GLN A 29 -9.22 -2.58 -9.35
CA GLN A 29 -8.65 -3.75 -8.65
C GLN A 29 -9.30 -4.09 -7.30
N ALA A 30 -9.93 -3.12 -6.64
CA ALA A 30 -10.55 -3.33 -5.33
C ALA A 30 -11.64 -2.30 -5.01
N GLU A 31 -12.32 -1.77 -6.04
CA GLU A 31 -13.30 -0.67 -5.90
C GLU A 31 -12.70 0.58 -5.23
N GLY A 32 -11.40 0.80 -5.44
CA GLY A 32 -10.67 1.90 -4.80
C GLY A 32 -10.35 1.69 -3.32
N ARG A 33 -10.57 0.49 -2.75
CA ARG A 33 -10.10 0.13 -1.40
C ARG A 33 -8.60 -0.06 -1.40
N LEU A 34 -7.92 0.71 -0.55
CA LEU A 34 -6.47 0.75 -0.45
C LEU A 34 -6.03 0.43 0.98
N VAL A 35 -4.86 -0.20 1.09
CA VAL A 35 -4.16 -0.47 2.34
C VAL A 35 -2.85 0.31 2.35
N LEU A 36 -2.56 0.97 3.46
CA LEU A 36 -1.33 1.72 3.68
C LEU A 36 -0.53 1.04 4.80
N THR A 37 0.72 0.72 4.55
CA THR A 37 1.62 0.10 5.55
C THR A 37 2.93 0.87 5.66
N ALA A 38 3.64 0.68 6.77
CA ALA A 38 4.97 1.22 6.98
C ALA A 38 6.03 0.23 6.46
N ASP A 39 7.10 0.78 5.89
CA ASP A 39 8.30 0.04 5.49
C ASP A 39 9.49 0.43 6.39
N PRO A 40 10.39 -0.51 6.74
CA PRO A 40 11.60 -0.22 7.52
C PRO A 40 12.50 0.84 6.90
N GLY A 41 12.45 1.07 5.58
CA GLY A 41 13.15 2.14 4.87
C GLY A 41 12.55 3.54 5.08
N HIS A 42 11.74 3.74 6.13
CA HIS A 42 11.06 5.00 6.45
C HIS A 42 10.18 5.54 5.31
N CYS A 43 9.53 4.63 4.58
CA CYS A 43 8.55 4.99 3.57
C CYS A 43 7.21 4.31 3.84
N LEU A 44 6.18 4.79 3.15
CA LEU A 44 4.85 4.20 3.17
C LEU A 44 4.65 3.38 1.90
N LEU A 45 4.09 2.19 2.06
CA LEU A 45 3.69 1.33 0.96
C LEU A 45 2.18 1.38 0.82
N LEU A 46 1.71 1.46 -0.44
CA LEU A 46 0.30 1.54 -0.77
C LEU A 46 -0.07 0.37 -1.67
N TYR A 47 -1.06 -0.42 -1.26
CA TYR A 47 -1.54 -1.59 -1.97
C TYR A 47 -3.04 -1.46 -2.27
N PRO A 48 -3.53 -1.93 -3.43
CA PRO A 48 -4.93 -2.32 -3.56
C PRO A 48 -5.25 -3.45 -2.57
N LEU A 49 -6.44 -3.44 -1.96
CA LEU A 49 -6.81 -4.44 -0.95
C LEU A 49 -6.61 -5.89 -1.44
N LEU A 50 -7.06 -6.20 -2.66
CA LEU A 50 -6.93 -7.53 -3.26
C LEU A 50 -5.46 -8.00 -3.35
N ALA A 51 -4.52 -7.09 -3.54
CA ALA A 51 -3.09 -7.42 -3.60
C ALA A 51 -2.46 -7.55 -2.20
N TRP A 52 -3.05 -6.90 -1.20
CA TRP A 52 -2.61 -6.97 0.20
C TRP A 52 -3.06 -8.25 0.89
N GLU A 53 -4.29 -8.71 0.64
CA GLU A 53 -4.89 -9.87 1.32
C GLU A 53 -3.97 -11.11 1.34
N PRO A 54 -3.33 -11.56 0.23
CA PRO A 54 -2.44 -12.72 0.29
C PRO A 54 -1.17 -12.49 1.13
N ILE A 55 -0.68 -11.24 1.17
CA ILE A 55 0.49 -10.86 1.96
C ILE A 55 0.11 -10.92 3.44
N GLU A 56 -1.04 -10.34 3.80
CA GLU A 56 -1.58 -10.37 5.15
C GLU A 56 -1.80 -11.80 5.64
N GLN A 57 -2.45 -12.66 4.83
CA GLN A 57 -2.66 -14.06 5.19
C GLN A 57 -1.33 -14.78 5.45
N ARG A 58 -0.31 -14.53 4.61
CA ARG A 58 1.02 -15.11 4.81
C ARG A 58 1.68 -14.60 6.09
N LEU A 59 1.54 -13.31 6.41
CA LEU A 59 2.07 -12.72 7.64
C LEU A 59 1.37 -13.30 8.88
N MET A 60 0.05 -13.42 8.84
CA MET A 60 -0.75 -13.99 9.95
C MET A 60 -0.48 -15.48 10.17
N ALA A 61 -0.08 -16.21 9.12
CA ALA A 61 0.34 -17.60 9.23
C ALA A 61 1.75 -17.78 9.83
N LEU A 62 2.53 -16.71 9.98
CA LEU A 62 3.84 -16.81 10.62
C LEU A 62 3.66 -16.98 12.13
N SER A 63 4.32 -18.01 12.67
CA SER A 63 4.31 -18.28 14.11
C SER A 63 4.85 -17.09 14.90
N SER A 64 4.12 -16.67 15.94
CA SER A 64 4.47 -15.58 16.86
C SER A 64 5.78 -15.82 17.64
N PHE A 65 6.38 -17.01 17.51
CA PHE A 65 7.65 -17.39 18.13
C PHE A 65 8.89 -16.97 17.32
N ASN A 66 8.71 -16.28 16.20
CA ASN A 66 9.83 -15.80 15.38
C ASN A 66 10.18 -14.36 15.77
N GLU A 67 11.25 -14.18 16.54
CA GLU A 67 11.66 -12.89 17.12
C GLU A 67 11.88 -11.78 16.08
N LYS A 68 12.17 -12.15 14.82
CA LYS A 68 12.32 -11.20 13.69
C LYS A 68 10.99 -10.64 13.14
N ILE A 69 9.86 -11.14 13.61
CA ILE A 69 8.50 -10.71 13.18
C ILE A 69 7.89 -9.74 14.21
N ARG A 70 8.49 -9.62 15.40
CA ARG A 70 8.01 -8.76 16.48
C ARG A 70 8.44 -7.30 16.30
#